data_AF-A0A9N8L2F5-F1
#
_entry.id   AF-A0A9N8L2F5-F1
#
_cell.length_a   1.000
_cell.length_b   1.000
_cell.length_c   1.000
_cell.angle_alpha   90.00
_cell.angle_beta   90.00
_cell.angle_gamma   90.00
#
_symmetry.space_group_name_H-M   'P 1'
#
loop_
_entity.id
_entity.type
_entity.pdbx_description
1 polymer ?
#
loop_
_entity_poly.entity_id
_entity_poly.type
_entity_poly.pdbx_seq_one_letter_code
_entity_poly.pdbx_strand_id
1 'polypeptide(L)'
;MFVEELRFTITEKKPNDVFFLLESLNNLLQNSTDQLNAVTADLIDVEILQEIEAIANNGNTGVFFGKTLKDFKLIIEDEELRKHEIFIQYKCPKKLIILSANLPLSSMQNLEFGCLNEIIETFKQYVIELAKYFYELENIDQCCAIMEPQNASYKDEYRRIFLDDRTWLHIEVTPEGLGSNIHLVGQSEYWHNKLQSGLLNWDHDKNIVDNIMTIFDISEFPVPTSRVPEHLSMEADGTMVTSIVCGICLCADLPEIPGLPLPLCQNSSCGVYYHRSCLYEWLVACAGSRPPAFGVATGACPTCLQPITCSKTDS
;
A
#
# COMPACT_ATOMS: atom_id res chain seq x y z
N MET A 1 -25.26 -8.17 -43.27
CA MET A 1 -23.84 -8.56 -43.40
C MET A 1 -23.72 -10.03 -43.77
N PHE A 2 -24.19 -10.96 -42.92
CA PHE A 2 -24.15 -12.42 -43.15
C PHE A 2 -24.68 -12.90 -44.52
N VAL A 3 -25.81 -12.37 -44.98
CA VAL A 3 -26.45 -12.76 -46.26
C VAL A 3 -25.69 -12.22 -47.48
N GLU A 4 -24.99 -11.10 -47.35
CA GLU A 4 -24.25 -10.49 -48.45
C GLU A 4 -22.87 -11.14 -48.66
N GLU A 5 -22.19 -11.53 -47.59
CA GLU A 5 -20.94 -12.32 -47.65
C GLU A 5 -21.17 -13.71 -48.25
N LEU A 6 -22.26 -14.38 -47.87
CA LEU A 6 -22.64 -15.68 -48.42
C LEU A 6 -23.00 -15.58 -49.91
N ARG A 7 -23.72 -14.52 -50.30
CA ARG A 7 -23.99 -14.21 -51.72
C ARG A 7 -22.70 -14.00 -52.50
N PHE A 8 -21.79 -13.17 -51.98
CA PHE A 8 -20.52 -12.86 -52.65
C PHE A 8 -19.67 -14.13 -52.90
N THR A 9 -19.58 -14.99 -51.88
CA THR A 9 -18.82 -16.25 -51.93
C THR A 9 -19.41 -17.26 -52.92
N ILE A 10 -20.73 -17.30 -53.06
CA ILE A 10 -21.44 -18.14 -54.03
C ILE A 10 -21.29 -17.60 -55.46
N THR A 11 -21.20 -16.27 -55.65
CA THR A 11 -21.22 -15.66 -56.99
C THR A 11 -19.86 -15.58 -57.70
N GLU A 12 -18.74 -15.54 -56.98
CA GLU A 12 -17.41 -15.39 -57.62
C GLU A 12 -16.70 -16.72 -57.96
N LYS A 13 -17.09 -17.86 -57.37
CA LYS A 13 -16.42 -19.15 -57.60
C LYS A 13 -17.33 -20.13 -58.37
N LYS A 14 -16.75 -20.83 -59.36
CA LYS A 14 -17.46 -21.81 -60.21
C LYS A 14 -18.29 -22.79 -59.35
N PRO A 15 -19.60 -22.93 -59.59
CA PRO A 15 -20.55 -23.47 -58.62
C PRO A 15 -20.73 -24.98 -58.75
N ASN A 16 -19.71 -25.81 -58.49
CA ASN A 16 -19.88 -27.26 -58.66
C ASN A 16 -19.27 -28.17 -57.57
N ASP A 17 -18.77 -27.62 -56.46
CA ASP A 17 -18.33 -28.48 -55.36
C ASP A 17 -19.11 -28.20 -54.07
N VAL A 18 -20.06 -29.08 -53.77
CA VAL A 18 -20.85 -29.08 -52.52
C VAL A 18 -19.93 -29.10 -51.31
N PHE A 19 -18.75 -29.70 -51.44
CA PHE A 19 -17.75 -29.78 -50.37
C PHE A 19 -17.20 -28.39 -50.01
N PHE A 20 -16.90 -27.56 -51.01
CA PHE A 20 -16.42 -26.19 -50.79
C PHE A 20 -17.49 -25.28 -50.15
N LEU A 21 -18.75 -25.49 -50.52
CA LEU A 21 -19.88 -24.75 -49.95
C LEU A 21 -20.15 -25.16 -48.49
N LEU A 22 -20.03 -26.46 -48.18
CA LEU A 22 -20.10 -26.97 -46.80
C LEU A 22 -18.93 -26.47 -45.95
N GLU A 23 -17.70 -26.45 -46.47
CA GLU A 23 -16.53 -25.92 -45.76
C GLU A 23 -16.66 -24.42 -45.49
N SER A 24 -17.14 -23.65 -46.47
CA SER A 24 -17.40 -22.21 -46.31
C SER A 24 -18.50 -21.94 -45.27
N LEU A 25 -19.58 -22.72 -45.28
CA LEU A 25 -20.64 -22.64 -44.27
C LEU A 25 -20.12 -23.01 -42.87
N ASN A 26 -19.28 -24.04 -42.77
CA ASN A 26 -18.73 -24.48 -41.49
C ASN A 26 -17.78 -23.43 -40.91
N ASN A 27 -16.94 -22.81 -41.75
CA ASN A 27 -16.05 -21.70 -41.33
C ASN A 27 -16.86 -20.46 -40.91
N LEU A 28 -17.94 -20.13 -41.62
CA LEU A 28 -18.82 -19.02 -41.24
C LEU A 28 -19.57 -19.30 -39.92
N LEU A 29 -20.04 -20.53 -39.73
CA LEU A 29 -20.66 -20.97 -38.48
C LEU A 29 -19.66 -20.93 -37.32
N GLN A 30 -18.44 -21.42 -37.51
CA GLN A 30 -17.37 -21.33 -36.51
C GLN A 30 -17.05 -19.88 -36.17
N ASN A 31 -16.82 -19.02 -37.16
CA ASN A 31 -16.56 -17.58 -36.93
C ASN A 31 -17.70 -16.90 -36.17
N SER A 32 -18.96 -17.21 -36.48
CA SER A 32 -20.11 -16.65 -35.74
C SER A 32 -20.21 -17.17 -34.32
N THR A 33 -19.87 -18.44 -34.10
CA THR A 33 -19.85 -19.08 -32.78
C THR A 33 -18.71 -18.52 -31.94
N ASP A 34 -17.53 -18.31 -32.54
CA ASP A 34 -16.37 -17.70 -31.90
C ASP A 34 -16.63 -16.24 -31.55
N GLN A 35 -17.32 -15.48 -32.40
CA GLN A 35 -17.77 -14.12 -32.08
C GLN A 35 -18.79 -14.10 -30.94
N LEU A 36 -19.78 -15.01 -30.95
CA LEU A 36 -20.76 -15.12 -29.86
C LEU A 36 -20.10 -15.52 -28.55
N ASN A 37 -19.18 -16.49 -28.59
CA ASN A 37 -18.38 -16.93 -27.46
C ASN A 37 -17.46 -15.83 -26.94
N ALA A 38 -16.89 -15.00 -27.82
CA ALA A 38 -16.09 -13.84 -27.42
C ALA A 38 -16.95 -12.78 -26.71
N VAL A 39 -18.17 -12.53 -27.22
CA VAL A 39 -19.12 -11.59 -26.59
C VAL A 39 -19.64 -12.13 -25.25
N THR A 40 -19.95 -13.42 -25.14
CA THR A 40 -20.44 -14.03 -23.90
C THR A 40 -19.35 -14.26 -22.87
N ALA A 41 -18.09 -14.51 -23.26
CA ALA A 41 -16.94 -14.54 -22.36
C ALA A 41 -16.67 -13.17 -21.71
N ASP A 42 -17.19 -12.09 -22.32
CA ASP A 42 -17.13 -10.76 -21.77
C ASP A 42 -18.25 -10.41 -20.78
N LEU A 43 -19.25 -11.29 -20.64
CA LEU A 43 -20.34 -11.12 -19.69
C LEU A 43 -20.05 -11.85 -18.38
N ILE A 44 -20.57 -11.30 -17.29
CA ILE A 44 -20.62 -11.98 -15.99
C ILE A 44 -21.75 -13.00 -16.04
N ASP A 45 -21.51 -14.16 -15.48
CA ASP A 45 -22.50 -15.23 -15.38
C ASP A 45 -23.59 -14.91 -14.34
N VAL A 46 -24.79 -15.44 -14.58
CA VAL A 46 -25.98 -15.16 -13.75
C VAL A 46 -25.76 -15.62 -12.32
N GLU A 47 -24.99 -16.69 -12.13
CA GLU A 47 -24.58 -17.23 -10.85
C GLU A 47 -23.88 -16.17 -9.99
N ILE A 48 -22.90 -15.44 -10.55
CA ILE A 48 -22.19 -14.38 -9.81
C ILE A 48 -23.13 -13.21 -9.47
N LEU A 49 -24.05 -12.85 -10.36
CA LEU A 49 -25.02 -11.79 -10.06
C LEU A 49 -25.95 -12.19 -8.89
N GLN A 50 -26.37 -13.46 -8.84
CA GLN A 50 -27.16 -13.99 -7.73
C GLN A 50 -26.37 -14.02 -6.42
N GLU A 51 -25.08 -14.37 -6.47
CA GLU A 51 -24.20 -14.29 -5.30
C GLU A 51 -24.08 -12.86 -4.79
N ILE A 52 -23.85 -11.88 -5.68
CA ILE A 52 -23.76 -10.47 -5.31
C ILE A 52 -25.06 -9.98 -4.68
N GLU A 53 -26.20 -10.32 -5.26
CA GLU A 53 -27.52 -9.97 -4.70
C GLU A 53 -27.69 -10.56 -3.29
N ALA A 54 -27.33 -11.84 -3.09
CA ALA A 54 -27.39 -12.47 -1.78
C ALA A 54 -26.46 -11.78 -0.76
N ILE A 55 -25.24 -11.44 -1.14
CA ILE A 55 -24.26 -10.74 -0.29
C ILE A 55 -24.78 -9.35 0.09
N ALA A 56 -25.31 -8.59 -0.88
CA ALA A 56 -25.85 -7.25 -0.65
C ALA A 56 -27.07 -7.27 0.29
N ASN A 57 -27.93 -8.27 0.16
CA ASN A 57 -29.13 -8.43 0.99
C ASN A 57 -28.83 -8.85 2.44
N ASN A 58 -27.68 -9.49 2.70
CA ASN A 58 -27.28 -9.89 4.05
C ASN A 58 -26.86 -8.70 4.95
N GLY A 59 -26.68 -7.49 4.39
CA GLY A 59 -26.49 -6.24 5.14
C GLY A 59 -25.11 -6.03 5.79
N ASN A 60 -24.30 -7.09 5.96
CA ASN A 60 -22.99 -7.02 6.62
C ASN A 60 -21.80 -6.77 5.68
N THR A 61 -22.03 -6.74 4.36
CA THR A 61 -20.97 -6.55 3.36
C THR A 61 -21.40 -5.50 2.34
N GLY A 62 -20.65 -4.41 2.24
CA GLY A 62 -20.84 -3.42 1.19
C GLY A 62 -20.30 -3.94 -0.14
N VAL A 63 -21.05 -3.82 -1.24
CA VAL A 63 -20.62 -4.25 -2.58
C VAL A 63 -20.62 -3.06 -3.54
N PHE A 64 -19.52 -2.88 -4.26
CA PHE A 64 -19.35 -1.80 -5.25
C PHE A 64 -18.76 -2.37 -6.54
N PHE A 65 -19.15 -1.80 -7.68
CA PHE A 65 -18.70 -2.24 -9.00
C PHE A 65 -17.72 -1.25 -9.63
N GLY A 66 -16.73 -1.80 -10.32
CA GLY A 66 -15.88 -1.07 -11.26
C GLY A 66 -16.60 -0.77 -12.58
N LYS A 67 -15.86 -0.17 -13.52
CA LYS A 67 -16.41 0.32 -14.80
C LYS A 67 -16.94 -0.79 -15.72
N THR A 68 -16.40 -1.99 -15.60
CA THR A 68 -16.66 -3.14 -16.49
C THR A 68 -17.59 -4.18 -15.87
N LEU A 69 -18.10 -3.92 -14.66
CA LEU A 69 -18.76 -4.90 -13.77
C LEU A 69 -17.91 -6.12 -13.39
N LYS A 70 -16.81 -6.42 -14.09
CA LYS A 70 -15.90 -7.54 -13.78
C LYS A 70 -15.00 -7.28 -12.57
N ASP A 71 -14.88 -6.02 -12.15
CA ASP A 71 -14.13 -5.64 -10.97
C ASP A 71 -15.11 -5.27 -9.85
N PHE A 72 -14.87 -5.79 -8.66
CA PHE A 72 -15.69 -5.55 -7.47
C PHE A 72 -14.82 -5.02 -6.34
N LYS A 73 -15.43 -4.19 -5.50
CA LYS A 73 -14.92 -3.86 -4.18
C LYS A 73 -15.91 -4.36 -3.15
N LEU A 74 -15.44 -5.15 -2.21
CA LEU A 74 -16.21 -5.51 -1.02
C LEU A 74 -15.68 -4.75 0.18
N ILE A 75 -16.59 -4.31 1.05
CA ILE A 75 -16.28 -3.74 2.36
C ILE A 75 -16.82 -4.72 3.41
N ILE A 76 -15.92 -5.30 4.19
CA ILE A 76 -16.24 -6.30 5.22
C ILE A 76 -15.93 -5.69 6.58
N GLU A 77 -16.90 -5.73 7.48
CA GLU A 77 -16.76 -5.23 8.85
C GLU A 77 -16.34 -6.37 9.78
N ASP A 78 -15.39 -6.11 10.69
CA ASP A 78 -14.98 -7.07 11.72
C ASP A 78 -15.72 -6.86 13.05
N GLU A 79 -15.35 -7.63 14.08
CA GLU A 79 -16.02 -7.61 15.39
C GLU A 79 -15.84 -6.27 16.14
N GLU A 80 -14.80 -5.50 15.81
CA GLU A 80 -14.51 -4.18 16.38
C GLU A 80 -15.04 -3.04 15.50
N LEU A 81 -15.93 -3.36 14.55
CA LEU A 81 -16.55 -2.42 13.61
C LEU A 81 -15.55 -1.77 12.63
N ARG A 82 -14.37 -2.36 12.44
CA ARG A 82 -13.37 -1.88 11.49
C ARG A 82 -13.76 -2.34 10.09
N LYS A 83 -13.64 -1.43 9.13
CA LYS A 83 -14.03 -1.68 7.73
C LYS A 83 -12.82 -2.03 6.89
N HIS A 84 -12.85 -3.22 6.32
CA HIS A 84 -11.77 -3.79 5.53
C HIS A 84 -12.16 -3.88 4.06
N GLU A 85 -11.34 -3.29 3.19
CA GLU A 85 -11.60 -3.23 1.76
C GLU A 85 -10.81 -4.31 0.99
N ILE A 86 -11.51 -5.05 0.15
CA ILE A 86 -10.94 -6.05 -0.76
C ILE A 86 -11.41 -5.80 -2.19
N PHE A 87 -10.47 -5.82 -3.13
CA PHE A 87 -10.71 -5.62 -4.55
C PHE A 87 -10.56 -6.95 -5.28
N ILE A 88 -11.59 -7.33 -6.04
CA ILE A 88 -11.73 -8.64 -6.66
C ILE A 88 -11.95 -8.45 -8.16
N GLN A 89 -11.44 -9.37 -8.97
CA GLN A 89 -11.72 -9.42 -10.40
C GLN A 89 -12.28 -10.77 -10.80
N TYR A 90 -13.41 -10.73 -11.51
CA TYR A 90 -13.95 -11.83 -12.28
C TYR A 90 -13.15 -12.02 -13.57
N LYS A 91 -12.56 -13.21 -13.76
CA LYS A 91 -11.85 -13.56 -14.99
C LYS A 91 -12.77 -14.30 -15.95
N CYS A 92 -13.43 -15.34 -15.46
CA CYS A 92 -14.39 -16.17 -16.20
C CYS A 92 -15.23 -16.98 -15.19
N PRO A 93 -16.22 -17.79 -15.63
CA PRO A 93 -17.05 -18.56 -14.73
C PRO A 93 -16.21 -19.39 -13.75
N LYS A 94 -16.56 -19.30 -12.47
CA LYS A 94 -15.85 -19.95 -11.35
C LYS A 94 -14.36 -19.61 -11.21
N LYS A 95 -13.96 -18.42 -11.68
CA LYS A 95 -12.58 -17.94 -11.58
C LYS A 95 -12.56 -16.47 -11.21
N LEU A 96 -12.46 -16.22 -9.91
CA LEU A 96 -12.26 -14.90 -9.30
C LEU A 96 -10.84 -14.83 -8.73
N ILE A 97 -10.25 -13.63 -8.77
CA ILE A 97 -8.95 -13.35 -8.14
C ILE A 97 -9.03 -12.11 -7.28
N ILE A 98 -8.19 -12.04 -6.25
CA ILE A 98 -8.04 -10.85 -5.41
C ILE A 98 -6.96 -9.96 -6.03
N LEU A 99 -7.33 -8.77 -6.44
CA LEU A 99 -6.41 -7.79 -7.02
C LEU A 99 -5.57 -7.11 -5.94
N SER A 100 -6.21 -6.71 -4.85
CA SER A 100 -5.56 -6.04 -3.72
C SER A 100 -6.46 -6.02 -2.49
N ALA A 101 -5.84 -5.82 -1.33
CA ALA A 101 -6.50 -5.49 -0.09
C ALA A 101 -5.66 -4.43 0.63
N ASN A 102 -6.30 -3.66 1.51
CA ASN A 102 -5.61 -2.67 2.33
C ASN A 102 -5.09 -3.28 3.64
N LEU A 103 -4.39 -4.40 3.52
CA LEU A 103 -3.89 -5.26 4.60
C LEU A 103 -2.47 -5.76 4.25
N PRO A 104 -1.74 -6.33 5.22
CA PRO A 104 -0.48 -7.02 4.96
C PRO A 104 -0.60 -8.05 3.83
N LEU A 105 0.52 -8.32 3.16
CA LEU A 105 0.53 -9.31 2.08
C LEU A 105 0.25 -10.71 2.64
N SER A 106 -0.62 -11.44 1.95
CA SER A 106 -1.05 -12.79 2.32
C SER A 106 -0.85 -13.75 1.15
N SER A 107 -0.86 -15.05 1.44
CA SER A 107 -0.88 -16.08 0.41
C SER A 107 -2.20 -16.10 -0.37
N MET A 108 -3.28 -15.55 0.21
CA MET A 108 -4.62 -15.52 -0.35
C MET A 108 -4.71 -14.78 -1.70
N GLN A 109 -3.90 -13.73 -1.92
CA GLN A 109 -3.84 -13.02 -3.20
C GLN A 109 -3.33 -13.89 -4.37
N ASN A 110 -2.70 -15.03 -4.08
CA ASN A 110 -2.20 -15.96 -5.09
C ASN A 110 -3.20 -17.07 -5.45
N LEU A 111 -4.38 -17.07 -4.83
CA LEU A 111 -5.41 -18.09 -5.04
C LEU A 111 -6.42 -17.67 -6.13
N GLU A 112 -7.00 -18.67 -6.77
CA GLU A 112 -8.18 -18.52 -7.62
C GLU A 112 -9.39 -19.09 -6.87
N PHE A 113 -10.51 -18.38 -6.93
CA PHE A 113 -11.72 -18.72 -6.18
C PHE A 113 -12.87 -19.06 -7.12
N GLY A 114 -13.70 -20.01 -6.70
CA GLY A 114 -14.86 -20.47 -7.47
C GLY A 114 -16.06 -19.56 -7.31
N CYS A 115 -16.19 -18.86 -6.17
CA CYS A 115 -17.32 -18.00 -5.86
C CYS A 115 -16.91 -16.86 -4.92
N LEU A 116 -17.76 -15.85 -4.76
CA LEU A 116 -17.52 -14.71 -3.89
C LEU A 116 -17.56 -15.08 -2.41
N ASN A 117 -18.39 -16.06 -2.03
CA ASN A 117 -18.48 -16.51 -0.64
C ASN A 117 -17.17 -17.14 -0.16
N GLU A 118 -16.48 -17.93 -0.98
CA GLU A 118 -15.15 -18.48 -0.65
C GLU A 118 -14.14 -17.37 -0.37
N ILE A 119 -14.15 -16.28 -1.16
CA ILE A 119 -13.29 -15.11 -0.93
C ILE A 119 -13.64 -14.45 0.40
N ILE A 120 -14.92 -14.22 0.65
CA ILE A 120 -15.39 -13.53 1.86
C ILE A 120 -15.01 -14.33 3.12
N GLU A 121 -15.23 -15.66 3.12
CA GLU A 121 -14.88 -16.53 4.24
C GLU A 121 -13.37 -16.54 4.48
N THR A 122 -12.58 -16.70 3.42
CA THR A 122 -11.11 -16.69 3.51
C THR A 122 -10.59 -15.34 4.01
N PHE A 123 -11.15 -14.24 3.52
CA PHE A 123 -10.76 -12.89 3.93
C PHE A 123 -11.15 -12.59 5.38
N LYS A 124 -12.36 -12.99 5.81
CA LYS A 124 -12.78 -12.86 7.21
C LYS A 124 -11.88 -13.62 8.15
N GLN A 125 -11.49 -14.83 7.80
CA GLN A 125 -10.54 -15.62 8.58
C GLN A 125 -9.19 -14.90 8.72
N TYR A 126 -8.68 -14.33 7.62
CA TYR A 126 -7.44 -13.56 7.65
C TYR A 126 -7.54 -12.29 8.50
N VAL A 127 -8.67 -11.58 8.44
CA VAL A 127 -8.94 -10.40 9.29
C VAL A 127 -8.97 -10.79 10.77
N ILE A 128 -9.56 -11.93 11.12
CA ILE A 128 -9.57 -12.45 12.51
C ILE A 128 -8.14 -12.73 12.98
N GLU A 129 -7.29 -13.32 12.13
CA GLU A 129 -5.88 -13.59 12.46
C GLU A 129 -5.08 -12.31 12.71
N LEU A 130 -5.45 -11.20 12.06
CA LEU A 130 -4.82 -9.89 12.22
C LEU A 130 -5.37 -9.05 13.40
N ALA A 131 -6.28 -9.58 14.22
CA ALA A 131 -6.92 -8.81 15.29
C ALA A 131 -5.91 -8.11 16.22
N LYS A 132 -4.82 -8.81 16.60
CA LYS A 132 -3.76 -8.23 17.45
C LYS A 132 -2.92 -7.19 16.70
N TYR A 133 -2.63 -7.41 15.42
CA TYR A 133 -1.94 -6.44 14.57
C TYR A 133 -2.70 -5.11 14.49
N PHE A 134 -4.01 -5.15 14.25
CA PHE A 134 -4.84 -3.94 14.22
C PHE A 134 -4.85 -3.22 15.56
N TYR A 135 -4.99 -3.97 16.66
CA TYR A 135 -4.94 -3.40 18.01
C TYR A 135 -3.61 -2.68 18.27
N GLU A 136 -2.47 -3.28 17.94
CA GLU A 136 -1.17 -2.64 18.17
C GLU A 136 -0.97 -1.37 17.32
N LEU A 137 -1.39 -1.39 16.05
CA LEU A 137 -1.33 -0.20 15.20
C LEU A 137 -2.22 0.93 15.75
N GLU A 138 -3.45 0.62 16.14
CA GLU A 138 -4.37 1.61 16.72
C GLU A 138 -3.87 2.14 18.05
N ASN A 139 -3.31 1.28 18.91
CA ASN A 139 -2.73 1.68 20.18
C ASN A 139 -1.53 2.63 19.97
N ILE A 140 -0.67 2.34 18.99
CA ILE A 140 0.42 3.24 18.59
C ILE A 140 -0.15 4.57 18.07
N ASP A 141 -1.11 4.53 17.16
CA ASP A 141 -1.70 5.72 16.53
C ASP A 141 -2.44 6.63 17.52
N GLN A 142 -3.01 6.05 18.59
CA GLN A 142 -3.70 6.78 19.66
C GLN A 142 -2.74 7.37 20.70
N CYS A 143 -1.67 6.65 21.03
CA CYS A 143 -0.78 7.02 22.13
C CYS A 143 0.44 7.85 21.69
N CYS A 144 0.84 7.76 20.42
CA CYS A 144 2.10 8.29 19.92
C CYS A 144 1.89 9.41 18.90
N ALA A 145 2.84 10.34 18.81
CA ALA A 145 2.89 11.31 17.73
C ALA A 145 3.50 10.69 16.47
N ILE A 146 2.65 10.28 15.52
CA ILE A 146 3.08 9.64 14.28
C ILE A 146 3.57 10.67 13.27
N MET A 147 4.84 10.51 12.88
CA MET A 147 5.46 11.26 11.80
C MET A 147 5.19 10.61 10.47
N GLU A 148 5.28 9.29 10.34
CA GLU A 148 4.97 8.57 9.09
C GLU A 148 4.34 7.20 9.34
N PRO A 149 3.47 6.73 8.44
CA PRO A 149 2.92 7.46 7.27
C PRO A 149 1.98 8.62 7.68
N GLN A 150 1.76 9.61 6.79
CA GLN A 150 0.83 10.72 7.07
C GLN A 150 -0.63 10.26 7.14
N ASN A 151 -1.00 9.38 6.20
CA ASN A 151 -2.34 8.82 6.08
C ASN A 151 -2.21 7.32 6.28
N ALA A 152 -2.13 6.92 7.54
CA ALA A 152 -1.90 5.53 7.89
C ALA A 152 -3.08 4.64 7.48
N SER A 153 -2.74 3.47 6.97
CA SER A 153 -3.68 2.39 6.69
C SER A 153 -3.21 1.09 7.32
N TYR A 154 -4.07 0.08 7.37
CA TYR A 154 -3.68 -1.26 7.86
C TYR A 154 -2.74 -2.00 6.91
N LYS A 155 -2.48 -1.50 5.70
CA LYS A 155 -1.41 -2.00 4.84
C LYS A 155 -0.04 -1.45 5.24
N ASP A 156 -0.01 -0.32 5.93
CA ASP A 156 1.23 0.28 6.41
C ASP A 156 1.65 -0.40 7.70
N GLU A 157 2.52 -1.41 7.57
CA GLU A 157 3.01 -2.25 8.68
C GLU A 157 3.98 -1.53 9.61
N TYR A 158 4.30 -0.25 9.37
CA TYR A 158 5.27 0.50 10.16
C TYR A 158 4.72 1.83 10.67
N ARG A 159 5.36 2.34 11.72
CA ARG A 159 5.18 3.70 12.23
C ARG A 159 6.52 4.35 12.52
N ARG A 160 6.64 5.64 12.17
CA ARG A 160 7.72 6.50 12.64
C ARG A 160 7.16 7.42 13.72
N ILE A 161 7.54 7.17 14.95
CA ILE A 161 7.08 7.89 16.14
C ILE A 161 8.06 9.03 16.44
N PHE A 162 7.53 10.22 16.68
CA PHE A 162 8.33 11.38 17.08
C PHE A 162 8.92 11.17 18.48
N LEU A 163 10.23 11.38 18.63
CA LEU A 163 10.90 11.46 19.94
C LEU A 163 11.43 12.89 20.18
N ASP A 164 12.08 13.48 19.19
CA ASP A 164 12.43 14.89 19.17
C ASP A 164 12.55 15.39 17.71
N ASP A 165 12.84 16.68 17.54
CA ASP A 165 12.97 17.31 16.22
C ASP A 165 13.88 16.52 15.28
N ARG A 166 14.97 15.96 15.79
CA ARG A 166 16.05 15.35 15.02
C ARG A 166 16.07 13.83 15.08
N THR A 167 15.17 13.20 15.83
CA THR A 167 15.19 11.78 16.11
C THR A 167 13.78 11.22 16.19
N TRP A 168 13.48 10.29 15.30
CA TRP A 168 12.21 9.54 15.28
C TRP A 168 12.51 8.06 15.50
N LEU A 169 11.58 7.33 16.10
CA LEU A 169 11.64 5.89 16.27
C LEU A 169 10.87 5.21 15.14
N HIS A 170 11.54 4.39 14.34
CA HIS A 170 10.88 3.48 13.41
C HIS A 170 10.59 2.15 14.11
N ILE A 171 9.39 1.64 13.92
CA ILE A 171 8.96 0.32 14.34
C ILE A 171 8.02 -0.28 13.30
N GLU A 172 8.17 -1.57 13.05
CA GLU A 172 7.24 -2.39 12.28
C GLU A 172 6.40 -3.24 13.23
N VAL A 173 5.18 -3.56 12.82
CA VAL A 173 4.27 -4.46 13.52
C VAL A 173 4.04 -5.68 12.63
N THR A 174 4.43 -6.85 13.10
CA THR A 174 4.22 -8.10 12.36
C THR A 174 2.73 -8.46 12.33
N PRO A 175 2.27 -9.32 11.40
CA PRO A 175 0.88 -9.81 11.38
C PRO A 175 0.41 -10.44 12.70
N GLU A 176 1.32 -10.98 13.50
CA GLU A 176 1.06 -11.54 14.83
C GLU A 176 0.93 -10.47 15.93
N GLY A 177 1.05 -9.18 15.60
CA GLY A 177 1.00 -8.06 16.52
C GLY A 177 2.24 -7.96 17.41
N LEU A 178 3.43 -8.18 16.85
CA LEU A 178 4.71 -8.03 17.55
C LEU A 178 5.51 -6.86 16.96
N GLY A 179 6.23 -6.13 17.81
CA GLY A 179 7.17 -5.10 17.36
C GLY A 179 8.41 -5.71 16.72
N SER A 180 8.74 -5.27 15.50
CA SER A 180 9.93 -5.67 14.74
C SER A 180 10.63 -4.47 14.11
N ASN A 181 11.82 -4.71 13.53
CA ASN A 181 12.65 -3.71 12.85
C ASN A 181 12.80 -2.38 13.60
N ILE A 182 13.03 -2.43 14.91
CA ILE A 182 13.04 -1.23 15.77
C ILE A 182 14.37 -0.49 15.63
N HIS A 183 14.34 0.73 15.09
CA HIS A 183 15.55 1.54 14.91
C HIS A 183 15.26 3.04 14.95
N LEU A 184 16.29 3.85 15.18
CA LEU A 184 16.17 5.31 15.17
C LEU A 184 16.44 5.87 13.77
N VAL A 185 15.60 6.81 13.34
CA VAL A 185 15.85 7.70 12.22
C VAL A 185 16.36 9.02 12.77
N GLY A 186 17.56 9.42 12.35
CA GLY A 186 18.26 10.55 12.92
C GLY A 186 19.36 10.11 13.89
N GLN A 187 20.04 11.07 14.50
CA GLN A 187 21.25 10.82 15.27
C GLN A 187 21.25 11.57 16.59
N SER A 188 20.76 10.86 17.61
CA SER A 188 20.85 11.25 19.00
C SER A 188 21.53 10.12 19.77
N GLU A 189 22.73 10.40 20.28
CA GLU A 189 23.46 9.46 21.13
C GLU A 189 22.65 9.09 22.38
N TYR A 190 21.91 10.06 22.93
CA TYR A 190 21.01 9.85 24.06
C TYR A 190 19.94 8.78 23.75
N TRP A 191 19.19 8.94 22.65
CA TRP A 191 18.16 7.99 22.28
C TRP A 191 18.74 6.64 21.85
N HIS A 192 19.89 6.65 21.17
CA HIS A 192 20.56 5.41 20.76
C HIS A 192 20.98 4.56 21.97
N ASN A 193 21.55 5.19 23.01
CA ASN A 193 21.92 4.49 24.23
C ASN A 193 20.71 3.90 24.96
N LYS A 194 19.57 4.62 24.98
CA LYS A 194 18.32 4.10 25.55
C LYS A 194 17.81 2.89 24.77
N LEU A 195 17.71 3.01 23.44
CA LEU A 195 17.23 1.92 22.60
C LEU A 195 18.12 0.67 22.75
N GLN A 196 19.45 0.84 22.68
CA GLN A 196 20.38 -0.28 22.77
C GLN A 196 20.32 -1.00 24.12
N SER A 197 20.19 -0.26 25.23
CA SER A 197 20.10 -0.86 26.58
C SER A 197 18.71 -1.42 26.89
N GLY A 198 17.66 -0.80 26.38
CA GLY A 198 16.27 -1.17 26.63
C GLY A 198 15.77 -2.34 25.78
N LEU A 199 16.24 -2.51 24.54
CA LEU A 199 15.78 -3.59 23.65
C LEU A 199 15.98 -5.00 24.24
N LEU A 200 17.01 -5.19 25.08
CA LEU A 200 17.26 -6.46 25.77
C LEU A 200 16.19 -6.80 26.82
N ASN A 201 15.41 -5.81 27.26
CA ASN A 201 14.36 -5.95 28.25
C ASN A 201 12.95 -5.87 27.62
N TRP A 202 12.85 -6.04 26.30
CA TRP A 202 11.55 -6.08 25.60
C TRP A 202 10.68 -7.21 26.16
N ASP A 203 9.50 -6.85 26.65
CA ASP A 203 8.54 -7.75 27.29
C ASP A 203 7.46 -8.13 26.29
N HIS A 204 7.46 -9.40 25.84
CA HIS A 204 6.50 -9.92 24.86
C HIS A 204 5.07 -10.06 25.41
N ASP A 205 4.88 -9.96 26.71
CA ASP A 205 3.55 -9.98 27.34
C ASP A 205 2.91 -8.58 27.41
N LYS A 206 3.68 -7.53 27.11
CA LYS A 206 3.20 -6.15 27.02
C LYS A 206 2.95 -5.73 25.58
N ASN A 207 2.06 -4.74 25.41
CA ASN A 207 1.86 -4.10 24.12
C ASN A 207 3.10 -3.29 23.71
N ILE A 208 3.15 -2.88 22.44
CA ILE A 208 4.30 -2.17 21.87
C ILE A 208 4.53 -0.82 22.54
N VAL A 209 3.46 -0.06 22.81
CA VAL A 209 3.54 1.28 23.40
C VAL A 209 4.15 1.23 24.80
N ASP A 210 3.72 0.30 25.65
CA ASP A 210 4.24 0.13 27.01
C ASP A 210 5.73 -0.23 27.01
N ASN A 211 6.16 -1.07 26.06
CA ASN A 211 7.56 -1.40 25.87
C ASN A 211 8.36 -0.15 25.47
N ILE A 212 7.89 0.62 24.49
CA ILE A 212 8.54 1.86 24.05
C ILE A 212 8.63 2.86 25.22
N MET A 213 7.53 3.09 25.94
CA MET A 213 7.50 3.99 27.11
C MET A 213 8.53 3.56 28.17
N THR A 214 8.64 2.26 28.44
CA THR A 214 9.63 1.72 29.38
C THR A 214 11.06 1.91 28.89
N ILE A 215 11.36 1.57 27.63
CA ILE A 215 12.70 1.69 27.04
C ILE A 215 13.20 3.13 27.03
N PHE A 216 12.31 4.06 26.73
CA PHE A 216 12.65 5.46 26.55
C PHE A 216 12.38 6.33 27.78
N ASP A 217 11.93 5.74 28.90
CA ASP A 217 11.43 6.43 30.10
C ASP A 217 10.45 7.57 29.77
N ILE A 218 9.54 7.31 28.83
CA ILE A 218 8.52 8.26 28.38
C ILE A 218 7.27 8.04 29.23
N SER A 219 6.80 9.12 29.87
CA SER A 219 5.50 9.12 30.55
C SER A 219 4.37 9.58 29.61
N GLU A 220 4.67 10.54 28.74
CA GLU A 220 3.78 11.03 27.70
C GLU A 220 4.61 11.32 26.44
N PHE A 221 4.14 10.90 25.27
CA PHE A 221 4.87 11.13 24.01
C PHE A 221 4.91 12.63 23.67
N PRO A 222 6.07 13.13 23.19
CA PRO A 222 6.20 14.52 22.82
C PRO A 222 5.35 14.83 21.60
N VAL A 223 4.80 16.05 21.55
CA VAL A 223 4.04 16.55 20.41
C VAL A 223 4.99 17.38 19.53
N PRO A 224 5.05 17.13 18.20
CA PRO A 224 5.85 17.94 17.30
C PRO A 224 5.39 19.40 17.36
N THR A 225 6.30 20.32 17.66
CA THR A 225 6.00 21.77 17.71
C THR A 225 5.57 22.36 16.37
N SER A 226 5.75 21.63 15.26
CA SER A 226 5.48 22.09 13.89
C SER A 226 4.21 21.52 13.26
N ARG A 227 3.36 20.78 13.97
CA ARG A 227 2.10 20.22 13.43
C ARG A 227 0.89 20.75 14.20
N VAL A 228 0.13 21.65 13.58
CA VAL A 228 -1.28 21.85 13.90
C VAL A 228 -2.09 21.16 12.79
N PRO A 229 -3.13 20.38 13.10
CA PRO A 229 -3.97 19.74 12.08
C PRO A 229 -4.59 20.78 11.13
N GLU A 230 -4.72 20.39 9.87
CA GLU A 230 -5.13 21.21 8.72
C GLU A 230 -6.45 21.99 8.95
N HIS A 231 -7.30 21.50 9.86
CA HIS A 231 -8.58 22.10 10.24
C HIS A 231 -8.52 23.36 11.14
N LEU A 232 -7.34 23.76 11.63
CA LEU A 232 -7.17 25.00 12.42
C LEU A 232 -6.40 26.09 11.67
N SER A 233 -6.21 25.94 10.36
CA SER A 233 -5.53 26.93 9.51
C SER A 233 -6.44 28.11 9.13
N MET A 234 -7.09 28.75 10.11
CA MET A 234 -7.65 30.09 9.95
C MET A 234 -7.22 30.96 11.14
N GLU A 235 -6.15 31.72 10.87
CA GLU A 235 -5.79 33.02 11.44
C GLU A 235 -5.88 33.22 12.97
N ALA A 236 -4.71 33.27 13.63
CA ALA A 236 -4.32 34.43 14.44
C ALA A 236 -2.85 34.31 14.87
N ASP A 237 -2.13 35.41 14.73
CA ASP A 237 -0.82 35.70 15.33
C ASP A 237 0.42 35.10 14.65
N GLY A 238 0.78 35.67 13.48
CA GLY A 238 2.16 36.01 13.06
C GLY A 238 3.27 34.94 13.10
N THR A 239 2.97 33.71 13.47
CA THR A 239 3.93 32.63 13.68
C THR A 239 3.88 31.78 12.42
N MET A 240 4.90 31.94 11.56
CA MET A 240 5.08 31.07 10.40
C MET A 240 5.11 29.62 10.89
N VAL A 241 4.06 28.87 10.59
CA VAL A 241 4.00 27.42 10.80
C VAL A 241 4.91 26.79 9.74
N THR A 242 6.14 26.44 10.13
CA THR A 242 7.10 25.86 9.19
C THR A 242 6.87 24.36 9.08
N SER A 243 6.27 23.92 7.97
CA SER A 243 6.31 22.52 7.57
C SER A 243 7.77 22.06 7.40
N ILE A 244 8.07 20.81 7.77
CA ILE A 244 9.39 20.24 7.53
C ILE A 244 9.58 20.14 6.02
N VAL A 245 10.50 20.92 5.46
CA VAL A 245 10.81 20.95 4.02
C VAL A 245 12.18 20.37 3.74
N CYS A 246 12.31 19.71 2.58
CA CYS A 246 13.55 19.14 2.12
C CYS A 246 14.53 20.23 1.68
N GLY A 247 15.77 20.18 2.15
CA GLY A 247 16.82 21.14 1.79
C GLY A 247 17.34 21.05 0.35
N ILE A 248 16.78 20.17 -0.48
CA ILE A 248 17.13 20.02 -1.91
C ILE A 248 15.96 20.46 -2.80
N CYS A 249 14.81 19.80 -2.71
CA CYS A 249 13.65 20.12 -3.55
C CYS A 249 12.78 21.24 -2.98
N LEU A 250 12.98 21.63 -1.71
CA LEU A 250 12.21 22.63 -0.98
C LEU A 250 10.72 22.28 -0.81
N CYS A 251 10.35 21.02 -1.03
CA CYS A 251 9.00 20.50 -0.80
C CYS A 251 8.91 19.76 0.55
N ALA A 252 7.71 19.72 1.12
CA ALA A 252 7.39 18.89 2.29
C ALA A 252 7.07 17.44 1.86
N ASP A 253 6.32 17.27 0.78
CA ASP A 253 5.92 15.97 0.23
C ASP A 253 6.24 15.87 -1.26
N LEU A 254 6.32 14.64 -1.76
CA LEU A 254 6.51 14.36 -3.18
C LEU A 254 5.31 13.52 -3.66
N PRO A 255 4.65 13.89 -4.78
CA PRO A 255 3.48 13.16 -5.27
C PRO A 255 3.74 11.70 -5.64
N GLU A 256 4.95 11.40 -6.14
CA GLU A 256 5.31 10.08 -6.66
C GLU A 256 5.92 9.16 -5.61
N ILE A 257 6.58 9.74 -4.60
CA ILE A 257 7.28 9.01 -3.53
C ILE A 257 6.84 9.64 -2.21
N PRO A 258 5.74 9.17 -1.60
CA PRO A 258 5.26 9.72 -0.36
C PRO A 258 6.33 9.53 0.73
N GLY A 259 6.59 10.59 1.48
CA GLY A 259 7.49 10.56 2.62
C GLY A 259 7.91 11.96 3.03
N LEU A 260 8.13 12.16 4.33
CA LEU A 260 8.64 13.41 4.87
C LEU A 260 10.13 13.56 4.62
N PRO A 261 10.66 14.80 4.66
CA PRO A 261 12.09 15.02 4.73
C PRO A 261 12.60 14.56 6.10
N LEU A 262 13.70 13.81 6.11
CA LEU A 262 14.26 13.16 7.29
C LEU A 262 15.56 13.82 7.75
N PRO A 263 15.90 13.78 9.05
CA PRO A 263 17.15 14.31 9.60
C PRO A 263 18.33 13.37 9.31
N LEU A 264 18.66 13.15 8.03
CA LEU A 264 19.64 12.15 7.59
C LEU A 264 21.10 12.54 7.87
N CYS A 265 21.40 13.83 8.04
CA CYS A 265 22.77 14.28 8.30
C CYS A 265 23.21 13.98 9.74
N GLN A 266 24.40 13.38 9.85
CA GLN A 266 25.03 12.99 11.11
C GLN A 266 25.50 14.16 11.97
N ASN A 267 25.74 15.31 11.34
CA ASN A 267 26.22 16.49 12.04
C ASN A 267 25.06 17.10 12.84
N SER A 268 25.17 17.09 14.18
CA SER A 268 24.16 17.68 15.08
C SER A 268 23.93 19.16 14.81
N SER A 269 24.96 19.88 14.33
CA SER A 269 24.86 21.28 13.92
C SER A 269 24.19 21.48 12.54
N CYS A 270 23.99 20.41 11.77
CA CYS A 270 23.32 20.45 10.47
C CYS A 270 21.81 20.29 10.66
N GLY A 271 21.07 21.39 10.85
CA GLY A 271 19.62 21.42 11.11
C GLY A 271 18.71 21.18 9.90
N VAL A 272 19.19 20.50 8.85
CA VAL A 272 18.46 20.36 7.58
C VAL A 272 17.94 18.94 7.39
N TYR A 273 16.72 18.85 6.87
CA TYR A 273 16.04 17.61 6.52
C TYR A 273 16.09 17.38 5.02
N TYR A 274 16.11 16.13 4.59
CA TYR A 274 16.08 15.77 3.17
C TYR A 274 15.13 14.62 2.94
N HIS A 275 14.35 14.66 1.86
CA HIS A 275 13.76 13.43 1.35
C HIS A 275 14.91 12.46 1.01
N ARG A 276 14.74 11.19 1.40
CA ARG A 276 15.75 10.15 1.14
C ARG A 276 16.07 10.03 -0.34
N SER A 277 15.05 10.06 -1.21
CA SER A 277 15.23 10.03 -2.66
C SER A 277 16.06 11.22 -3.16
N CYS A 278 15.72 12.45 -2.75
CA CYS A 278 16.46 13.65 -3.14
C CYS A 278 17.93 13.59 -2.70
N LEU A 279 18.21 13.20 -1.45
CA LEU A 279 19.59 13.09 -0.97
C LEU A 279 20.35 11.98 -1.69
N TYR A 280 19.73 10.82 -1.89
CA TYR A 280 20.35 9.70 -2.61
C TYR A 280 20.74 10.10 -4.03
N GLU A 281 19.83 10.69 -4.80
CA GLU A 281 20.07 11.14 -6.17
C GLU A 281 21.14 12.23 -6.24
N TRP A 282 21.13 13.18 -5.30
CA TRP A 282 22.16 14.21 -5.18
C TRP A 282 23.55 13.60 -5.03
N LEU A 283 23.72 12.68 -4.07
CA LEU A 283 25.01 12.02 -3.83
C LEU A 283 25.47 11.19 -5.03
N VAL A 284 24.56 10.48 -5.69
CA VAL A 284 24.85 9.74 -6.93
C VAL A 284 25.30 10.67 -8.05
N ALA A 285 24.64 11.80 -8.24
CA ALA A 285 25.00 12.80 -9.25
C ALA A 285 26.38 13.40 -8.96
N CYS A 286 26.68 13.75 -7.70
CA CYS A 286 28.00 14.26 -7.30
C CYS A 286 29.12 13.23 -7.51
N ALA A 287 28.83 11.92 -7.42
CA ALA A 287 29.77 10.85 -7.71
C ALA A 287 29.97 10.56 -9.22
N GLY A 288 29.44 11.41 -10.10
CA GLY A 288 29.50 11.22 -11.56
C GLY A 288 28.57 10.10 -12.05
N SER A 289 27.41 9.93 -11.40
CA SER A 289 26.39 8.94 -11.73
C SER A 289 26.87 7.48 -11.70
N ARG A 290 27.95 7.21 -10.95
CA ARG A 290 28.42 5.83 -10.73
C ARG A 290 27.45 5.11 -9.78
N PRO A 291 27.08 3.86 -10.08
CA PRO A 291 26.25 3.06 -9.17
C PRO A 291 26.91 2.96 -7.80
N PRO A 292 26.19 3.27 -6.70
CA PRO A 292 26.74 3.13 -5.36
C PRO A 292 26.99 1.66 -4.99
N ALA A 293 28.03 1.42 -4.19
CA ALA A 293 28.29 0.10 -3.64
C ALA A 293 27.14 -0.30 -2.71
N PHE A 294 26.58 -1.50 -2.89
CA PHE A 294 25.47 -2.04 -2.09
C PHE A 294 24.24 -1.12 -1.99
N GLY A 295 24.03 -0.23 -2.96
CA GLY A 295 22.90 0.71 -2.95
C GLY A 295 23.01 1.83 -1.91
N VAL A 296 24.20 2.07 -1.35
CA VAL A 296 24.47 3.15 -0.38
C VAL A 296 25.34 4.23 -1.03
N ALA A 297 24.74 5.39 -1.32
CA ALA A 297 25.45 6.55 -1.83
C ALA A 297 26.24 7.23 -0.70
N THR A 298 27.45 7.70 -1.01
CA THR A 298 28.33 8.38 -0.05
C THR A 298 28.85 9.68 -0.65
N GLY A 299 29.07 10.70 0.18
CA GLY A 299 29.59 11.98 -0.28
C GLY A 299 29.57 13.02 0.84
N ALA A 300 29.35 14.28 0.48
CA ALA A 300 29.26 15.40 1.40
C ALA A 300 27.82 15.90 1.50
N CYS A 301 27.39 16.25 2.72
CA CYS A 301 26.09 16.86 2.99
C CYS A 301 25.94 18.15 2.16
N PRO A 302 24.83 18.34 1.42
CA PRO A 302 24.63 19.54 0.59
C PRO A 302 24.70 20.86 1.37
N THR A 303 24.37 20.82 2.67
CA THR A 303 24.35 22.02 3.51
C THR A 303 25.64 22.22 4.30
N CYS A 304 26.08 21.23 5.09
CA CYS A 304 27.21 21.41 6.00
C CYS A 304 28.54 20.85 5.50
N LEU A 305 28.55 20.20 4.32
CA LEU A 305 29.72 19.59 3.68
C LEU A 305 30.40 18.46 4.47
N GLN A 306 29.86 18.06 5.63
CA GLN A 306 30.35 16.90 6.38
C GLN A 306 30.06 15.60 5.64
N PRO A 307 30.87 14.55 5.83
CA PRO A 307 30.61 13.22 5.27
C PRO A 307 29.20 12.74 5.59
N ILE A 308 28.50 12.21 4.60
CA ILE A 308 27.14 11.68 4.72
C ILE A 308 26.98 10.44 3.85
N THR A 309 26.11 9.54 4.28
CA THR A 309 25.70 8.35 3.52
C THR A 309 24.18 8.30 3.42
N CYS A 310 23.66 7.73 2.35
CA CYS A 310 22.24 7.56 2.14
C CYS A 310 21.97 6.29 1.33
N SER A 311 21.10 5.42 1.84
CA SER A 311 20.56 4.27 1.10
C SER A 311 19.40 4.71 0.21
N LYS A 312 19.12 3.94 -0.86
CA LYS A 312 17.96 4.18 -1.71
C LYS A 312 16.63 3.87 -1.01
N THR A 313 16.60 2.81 -0.20
CA THR A 313 15.45 2.36 0.58
C THR A 313 15.74 2.50 2.07
N ASP A 314 14.69 2.50 2.89
CA ASP A 314 14.85 2.21 4.31
C ASP A 314 15.41 0.80 4.47
N SER A 315 16.32 0.66 5.43
CA SER A 315 17.06 -0.57 5.76
C SER A 315 16.56 -1.14 7.05
#